data_AF-A0A8K1MDW7-F1
#
_entry.id   AF-A0A8K1MDW7-F1
#
_cell.length_a   1.000
_cell.length_b   1.000
_cell.length_c   1.000
_cell.angle_alpha   90.00
_cell.angle_beta   90.00
_cell.angle_gamma   90.00
#
_symmetry.space_group_name_H-M   'P 1'
#
loop_
_entity.id
_entity.type
_entity.pdbx_description
1 polymer ?
#
loop_
_entity_poly.entity_id
_entity_poly.type
_entity_poly.pdbx_seq_one_letter_code
_entity_poly.pdbx_strand_id
1 'polypeptide(L)'
;MAFSCLRYSPELVLVGHEDQDQEELYLPLGYRFAPRNHELVLHYLAKKILDQKLPANIITTVDLYQYDPDQLPIRDFKYGKPNEAYFFSKLEYRQSKGLPRRTTKSGYWKATGRPTEIFYKKTVVGFKKILIFHWGKAPTGKSSPWIMHEFRVNPSLIPATALNNKIRSKNYYSASRSREEDTIPNHDHNGVESYVVCKINYKELEDNKPSKAKSKKITKILEETKI
;
A
#
# COMPACT_ATOMS: atom_id res chain seq x y z
N MET A 1 -19.19 -8.66 10.72
CA MET A 1 -17.79 -8.29 11.05
C MET A 1 -17.23 -7.11 10.23
N ALA A 2 -17.92 -6.55 9.23
CA ALA A 2 -17.41 -5.43 8.41
C ALA A 2 -17.07 -4.14 9.20
N PHE A 3 -17.77 -3.89 10.32
CA PHE A 3 -17.62 -2.69 11.13
C PHE A 3 -16.24 -2.53 11.81
N SER A 4 -15.46 -3.61 11.97
CA SER A 4 -14.15 -3.51 12.64
C SER A 4 -13.14 -2.70 11.83
N CYS A 5 -13.34 -2.50 10.53
CA CYS A 5 -12.46 -1.69 9.69
C CYS A 5 -12.97 -0.25 9.50
N LEU A 6 -14.13 0.08 10.06
CA LEU A 6 -14.70 1.43 9.99
C LEU A 6 -14.25 2.26 11.20
N ARG A 7 -13.91 3.53 10.96
CA ARG A 7 -13.57 4.48 12.03
C ARG A 7 -14.31 5.78 11.81
N TYR A 8 -14.73 6.39 12.91
CA TYR A 8 -15.36 7.70 12.90
C TYR A 8 -14.37 8.77 12.42
N SER A 9 -14.88 9.72 11.66
CA SER A 9 -14.21 10.79 10.95
C SER A 9 -15.23 11.89 10.63
N PRO A 10 -15.27 12.98 11.39
CA PRO A 10 -16.28 14.03 11.22
C PRO A 10 -16.15 14.84 9.91
N GLU A 11 -15.09 14.67 9.12
CA GLU A 11 -14.78 15.48 7.93
C GLU A 11 -15.40 14.99 6.60
N LEU A 12 -16.25 13.96 6.59
CA LEU A 12 -16.80 13.42 5.33
C LEU A 12 -18.34 13.38 5.35
N VAL A 13 -18.93 14.25 4.55
CA VAL A 13 -20.31 14.19 4.06
C VAL A 13 -20.23 13.70 2.62
N LEU A 14 -20.87 12.59 2.27
CA LEU A 14 -21.05 12.21 0.87
C LEU A 14 -22.52 12.31 0.47
N VAL A 15 -22.69 13.03 -0.63
CA VAL A 15 -23.88 13.21 -1.44
C VAL A 15 -24.30 11.85 -1.99
N GLY A 16 -25.59 11.52 -1.85
CA GLY A 16 -26.18 10.36 -2.50
C GLY A 16 -26.36 10.62 -3.99
N HIS A 17 -25.94 9.66 -4.82
CA HIS A 17 -26.46 9.53 -6.16
C HIS A 17 -26.69 8.06 -6.44
N GLU A 18 -27.90 7.76 -6.90
CA GLU A 18 -28.34 6.43 -7.32
C GLU A 18 -27.79 6.16 -8.72
N ASP A 19 -27.03 5.07 -8.89
CA ASP A 19 -26.84 4.39 -10.18
C ASP A 19 -26.55 2.90 -9.93
N GLN A 20 -27.15 2.06 -10.77
CA GLN A 20 -27.35 0.61 -10.61
C GLN A 20 -26.09 -0.24 -10.92
N ASP A 21 -26.04 -1.43 -10.31
CA ASP A 21 -25.19 -2.60 -10.64
C ASP A 21 -23.79 -2.75 -10.02
N GLN A 22 -23.46 -2.06 -8.92
CA GLN A 22 -22.47 -2.58 -7.96
C GLN A 22 -23.05 -2.52 -6.55
N GLU A 23 -22.84 -3.58 -5.76
CA GLU A 23 -23.27 -3.67 -4.35
C GLU A 23 -22.53 -2.61 -3.52
N GLU A 24 -23.03 -1.37 -3.58
CA GLU A 24 -22.41 -0.18 -3.00
C GLU A 24 -22.47 -0.24 -1.47
N LEU A 25 -21.30 -0.17 -0.82
CA LEU A 25 -21.24 -0.19 0.63
C LEU A 25 -21.63 1.18 1.19
N TYR A 26 -22.86 1.32 1.65
CA TYR A 26 -23.29 2.49 2.41
C TYR A 26 -22.63 2.53 3.78
N LEU A 27 -21.81 3.55 4.02
CA LEU A 27 -21.19 3.81 5.31
C LEU A 27 -22.06 4.79 6.12
N PRO A 28 -22.25 4.57 7.43
CA PRO A 28 -22.90 5.57 8.27
C PRO A 28 -22.17 6.91 8.21
N LEU A 29 -22.91 8.01 8.38
CA LEU A 29 -22.35 9.37 8.37
C LEU A 29 -21.18 9.48 9.34
N GLY A 30 -20.10 10.11 8.85
CA GLY A 30 -18.87 10.25 9.60
C GLY A 30 -18.08 8.96 9.77
N TYR A 31 -18.38 7.86 9.06
CA TYR A 31 -17.52 6.67 9.07
C TYR A 31 -16.79 6.51 7.74
N ARG A 32 -15.56 5.99 7.82
CA ARG A 32 -14.74 5.61 6.66
C ARG A 32 -14.04 4.29 6.90
N PHE A 33 -13.67 3.63 5.82
CA PHE A 33 -12.72 2.53 5.82
C PHE A 33 -11.34 3.02 6.29
N ALA A 34 -10.96 2.60 7.50
CA ALA A 34 -9.71 2.93 8.15
C ALA A 34 -9.22 1.71 8.97
N PRO A 35 -8.88 0.61 8.29
CA PRO A 35 -8.42 -0.61 8.94
C PRO A 35 -7.08 -0.39 9.64
N ARG A 36 -6.90 -1.05 10.79
CA ARG A 36 -5.58 -1.28 11.39
C ARG A 36 -4.79 -2.23 10.50
N ASN A 37 -3.46 -2.18 10.60
CA ASN A 37 -2.57 -3.03 9.81
C ASN A 37 -2.96 -4.52 9.89
N HIS A 38 -3.25 -5.04 11.09
CA HIS A 38 -3.63 -6.44 11.25
C HIS A 38 -5.03 -6.76 10.70
N GLU A 39 -5.97 -5.81 10.74
CA GLU A 39 -7.32 -6.01 10.17
C GLU A 39 -7.25 -6.11 8.65
N LEU A 40 -6.45 -5.25 8.03
CA LEU A 40 -6.20 -5.30 6.57
C LEU A 40 -5.56 -6.64 6.17
N VAL A 41 -4.58 -7.11 6.94
CA VAL A 41 -3.90 -8.37 6.65
C VAL A 41 -4.81 -9.57 6.87
N LEU A 42 -5.46 -9.69 8.04
CA LEU A 42 -6.23 -10.87 8.41
C LEU A 42 -7.60 -10.94 7.73
N HIS A 43 -8.31 -9.82 7.63
CA HIS A 43 -9.69 -9.82 7.16
C HIS A 43 -9.84 -9.54 5.67
N TYR A 44 -8.84 -8.94 5.02
CA TYR A 44 -8.87 -8.69 3.58
C TYR A 44 -7.83 -9.53 2.85
N LEU A 45 -6.54 -9.34 3.15
CA LEU A 45 -5.49 -9.99 2.35
C LEU A 45 -5.47 -11.52 2.49
N ALA A 46 -5.46 -12.04 3.72
CA ALA A 46 -5.45 -13.48 3.96
C ALA A 46 -6.70 -14.13 3.35
N LYS A 47 -7.87 -13.51 3.53
CA LYS A 47 -9.12 -13.98 2.92
C LYS A 47 -9.09 -13.95 1.40
N LYS A 48 -8.56 -12.89 0.78
CA LYS A 48 -8.39 -12.80 -0.68
C LYS A 48 -7.50 -13.91 -1.22
N ILE A 49 -6.41 -14.23 -0.52
CA ILE A 49 -5.49 -15.32 -0.90
C ILE A 49 -6.15 -16.69 -0.76
N LEU A 50 -6.96 -16.87 0.28
CA LEU A 50 -7.69 -18.12 0.56
C LEU A 50 -9.01 -18.23 -0.23
N ASP A 51 -9.29 -17.31 -1.14
CA ASP A 51 -10.56 -17.17 -1.87
C ASP A 51 -11.81 -17.23 -0.95
N GLN A 52 -11.71 -16.59 0.21
CA GLN A 52 -12.78 -16.51 1.19
C GLN A 52 -13.58 -15.21 1.04
N LYS A 53 -14.86 -15.26 1.41
CA LYS A 53 -15.75 -14.09 1.42
C LYS A 53 -15.15 -12.93 2.23
N LEU A 54 -14.95 -11.81 1.54
CA LEU A 54 -14.46 -10.56 2.14
C LEU A 54 -15.54 -9.91 3.01
N PRO A 55 -15.16 -9.12 4.04
CA PRO A 55 -16.13 -8.37 4.83
C PRO A 55 -16.94 -7.37 3.99
N ALA A 56 -16.30 -6.77 2.99
CA ALA A 56 -16.90 -5.95 1.95
C ALA A 56 -15.99 -5.95 0.71
N ASN A 57 -16.56 -5.93 -0.49
CA ASN A 57 -15.79 -5.98 -1.74
C ASN A 57 -15.38 -4.57 -2.23
N ILE A 58 -14.72 -3.82 -1.35
CA ILE A 58 -14.36 -2.40 -1.61
C ILE A 58 -12.92 -2.21 -2.13
N ILE A 59 -12.06 -3.22 -1.98
CA ILE A 59 -10.66 -3.18 -2.44
C ILE A 59 -10.61 -3.86 -3.81
N THR A 60 -10.33 -3.11 -4.86
CA THR A 60 -10.24 -3.64 -6.23
C THR A 60 -8.86 -4.25 -6.50
N THR A 61 -8.80 -5.12 -7.51
CA THR A 61 -7.54 -5.73 -7.95
C THR A 61 -6.96 -4.91 -9.11
N VAL A 62 -5.70 -4.50 -9.00
CA VAL A 62 -4.99 -3.72 -10.03
C VAL A 62 -3.57 -4.28 -10.14
N ASP A 63 -3.06 -4.44 -11.37
CA ASP A 63 -1.62 -4.64 -11.56
C ASP A 63 -0.90 -3.30 -11.39
N LEU A 64 -0.61 -2.99 -10.12
CA LEU A 64 -0.22 -1.65 -9.71
C LEU A 64 1.01 -1.15 -10.45
N TYR A 65 1.97 -2.03 -10.72
CA TYR A 65 3.25 -1.62 -11.27
C TYR A 65 3.22 -1.38 -12.79
N GLN A 66 2.08 -1.58 -13.45
CA GLN A 66 1.89 -1.16 -14.85
C GLN A 66 1.60 0.34 -14.98
N TYR A 67 1.19 0.99 -13.90
CA TYR A 67 0.71 2.38 -13.91
C TYR A 67 1.64 3.29 -13.10
N ASP A 68 1.83 4.51 -13.61
CA ASP A 68 2.36 5.60 -12.80
C ASP A 68 1.31 5.94 -11.70
N PRO A 69 1.72 6.43 -10.51
CA PRO A 69 0.81 6.58 -9.38
C PRO A 69 -0.35 7.58 -9.60
N ASP A 70 -0.17 8.57 -10.47
CA ASP A 70 -1.19 9.55 -10.88
C ASP A 70 -2.21 8.98 -11.87
N GLN A 71 -1.93 7.83 -12.47
CA GLN A 71 -2.86 7.09 -13.33
C GLN A 71 -3.71 6.09 -12.56
N LEU A 72 -3.40 5.85 -11.28
CA LEU A 72 -4.18 4.94 -10.44
C LEU A 72 -5.53 5.59 -10.09
N PRO A 73 -6.63 4.79 -10.01
CA PRO A 73 -7.97 5.27 -9.70
C PRO A 73 -8.13 5.58 -8.19
N ILE A 74 -7.28 6.47 -7.67
CA ILE A 74 -7.22 6.79 -6.24
C ILE A 74 -8.43 7.62 -5.82
N ARG A 75 -8.86 8.52 -6.71
CA ARG A 75 -10.03 9.40 -6.47
C ARG A 75 -11.35 8.63 -6.46
N ASP A 76 -11.38 7.47 -7.11
CA ASP A 76 -12.58 6.63 -7.20
C ASP A 76 -12.82 5.84 -5.90
N PHE A 77 -11.83 5.77 -5.00
CA PHE A 77 -11.96 5.09 -3.71
C PHE A 77 -12.71 5.96 -2.69
N LYS A 78 -14.04 5.96 -2.78
CA LYS A 78 -14.96 6.76 -1.94
C LYS A 78 -15.04 6.34 -0.47
N TYR A 79 -14.51 5.18 -0.11
CA TYR A 79 -14.66 4.63 1.25
C TYR A 79 -13.58 5.12 2.23
N GLY A 80 -12.48 5.71 1.73
CA GLY A 80 -11.29 6.02 2.52
C GLY A 80 -11.16 7.49 2.94
N LYS A 81 -9.93 7.91 3.22
CA LYS A 81 -9.58 9.33 3.30
C LYS A 81 -9.44 9.91 1.88
N PRO A 82 -9.58 11.23 1.70
CA PRO A 82 -9.17 11.88 0.45
C PRO A 82 -7.73 11.50 0.08
N ASN A 83 -7.49 11.27 -1.21
CA ASN A 83 -6.18 10.92 -1.77
C ASN A 83 -5.56 9.62 -1.20
N GLU A 84 -6.38 8.72 -0.66
CA GLU A 84 -5.97 7.42 -0.12
C GLU A 84 -6.81 6.31 -0.75
N ALA A 85 -6.15 5.30 -1.33
CA ALA A 85 -6.82 4.14 -1.90
C ALA A 85 -6.12 2.83 -1.54
N TYR A 86 -6.87 1.74 -1.61
CA TYR A 86 -6.41 0.40 -1.32
C TYR A 86 -6.62 -0.49 -2.54
N PHE A 87 -5.58 -1.23 -2.93
CA PHE A 87 -5.62 -2.15 -4.05
C PHE A 87 -5.08 -3.52 -3.64
N PHE A 88 -5.70 -4.58 -4.13
CA PHE A 88 -5.04 -5.87 -4.26
C PHE A 88 -4.12 -5.81 -5.48
N SER A 89 -2.88 -6.25 -5.34
CA SER A 89 -1.95 -6.40 -6.46
C SER A 89 -1.41 -7.82 -6.47
N LYS A 90 -1.29 -8.41 -7.66
CA LYS A 90 -0.61 -9.69 -7.80
C LYS A 90 0.86 -9.53 -7.43
N LEU A 91 1.39 -10.50 -6.69
CA LEU A 91 2.76 -10.52 -6.24
C LEU A 91 3.63 -11.19 -7.30
N GLU A 92 4.01 -10.44 -8.33
CA GLU A 92 4.95 -10.94 -9.33
C GLU A 92 6.40 -10.77 -8.88
N TYR A 93 7.20 -11.83 -9.06
CA TYR A 93 8.64 -11.82 -8.77
C TYR A 93 9.43 -11.02 -9.84
N ARG A 94 8.93 -11.01 -11.09
CA ARG A 94 9.42 -10.23 -12.22
C ARG A 94 8.22 -9.71 -13.00
N GLN A 95 8.26 -8.47 -13.47
CA GLN A 95 7.29 -8.02 -14.45
C GLN A 95 7.44 -8.84 -15.74
N SER A 96 6.33 -9.10 -16.42
CA SER A 96 6.22 -9.86 -17.68
C SER A 96 7.20 -9.43 -18.79
N LYS A 97 7.81 -8.24 -18.71
CA LYS A 97 8.72 -7.67 -19.72
C LYS A 97 10.21 -7.61 -19.31
N GLY A 98 10.62 -8.32 -18.26
CA GLY A 98 12.03 -8.32 -17.83
C GLY A 98 12.51 -7.01 -17.21
N LEU A 99 11.61 -6.04 -16.97
CA LEU A 99 11.93 -4.80 -16.27
C LEU A 99 12.32 -5.07 -14.81
N PRO A 100 13.22 -4.23 -14.23
CA PRO A 100 13.50 -4.28 -12.81
C PRO A 100 12.20 -4.16 -12.01
N ARG A 101 12.10 -4.97 -10.96
CA ARG A 101 10.92 -5.01 -10.10
C ARG A 101 10.53 -3.59 -9.68
N ARG A 102 9.24 -3.26 -9.81
CA ARG A 102 8.64 -1.99 -9.37
C ARG A 102 8.96 -0.76 -10.22
N THR A 103 9.37 -0.95 -11.47
CA THR A 103 9.48 0.12 -12.47
C THR A 103 8.14 0.30 -13.18
N THR A 104 7.81 1.54 -13.51
CA THR A 104 6.60 1.95 -14.23
C THR A 104 7.03 2.64 -15.53
N LYS A 105 6.10 3.17 -16.33
CA LYS A 105 6.45 3.83 -17.60
C LYS A 105 7.37 5.03 -17.38
N SER A 106 7.11 5.85 -16.36
CA SER A 106 7.78 7.14 -16.18
C SER A 106 8.63 7.22 -14.91
N GLY A 107 8.66 6.17 -14.10
CA GLY A 107 9.38 6.16 -12.83
C GLY A 107 9.54 4.79 -12.20
N TYR A 108 9.86 4.76 -10.90
CA TYR A 108 10.01 3.52 -10.14
C TYR A 108 9.69 3.70 -8.66
N TRP A 109 9.20 2.64 -8.02
CA TRP A 109 8.98 2.60 -6.58
C TRP A 109 10.21 2.13 -5.83
N LYS A 110 10.79 3.01 -5.04
CA LYS A 110 11.95 2.73 -4.18
C LYS A 110 11.49 2.36 -2.78
N ALA A 111 11.94 1.21 -2.28
CA ALA A 111 11.73 0.84 -0.88
C ALA A 111 12.46 1.82 0.05
N THR A 112 11.80 2.23 1.14
CA THR A 112 12.40 3.07 2.18
C THR A 112 12.20 2.44 3.55
N GLY A 113 13.22 2.60 4.41
CA GLY A 113 13.24 2.01 5.75
C GLY A 113 13.33 0.48 5.77
N ARG A 114 13.32 -0.07 6.98
CA ARG A 114 13.22 -1.51 7.22
C ARG A 114 11.74 -1.94 7.16
N PRO A 115 11.41 -3.12 6.60
CA PRO A 115 10.08 -3.69 6.75
C PRO A 115 9.71 -3.80 8.23
N THR A 116 8.45 -3.54 8.55
CA THR A 116 7.93 -3.63 9.93
C THR A 116 6.99 -4.82 10.06
N GLU A 117 7.15 -5.58 11.13
CA GLU A 117 6.23 -6.65 11.51
C GLU A 117 4.87 -6.09 11.93
N ILE A 118 3.82 -6.84 11.62
CA ILE A 118 2.44 -6.53 12.00
C ILE A 118 1.99 -7.60 12.97
N PHE A 119 1.66 -7.20 14.20
CA PHE A 119 1.23 -8.10 15.25
C PHE A 119 -0.29 -8.12 15.45
N TYR A 120 -0.81 -9.28 15.82
CA TYR A 120 -2.13 -9.45 16.42
C TYR A 120 -2.02 -10.45 17.57
N LYS A 121 -2.43 -10.07 18.79
CA LYS A 121 -2.38 -10.92 20.00
C LYS A 121 -1.05 -11.67 20.20
N LYS A 122 0.09 -11.00 19.94
CA LYS A 122 1.48 -11.51 20.02
C LYS A 122 1.97 -12.38 18.85
N THR A 123 1.13 -12.64 17.85
CA THR A 123 1.55 -13.34 16.63
C THR A 123 1.88 -12.34 15.53
N VAL A 124 3.00 -12.55 14.82
CA VAL A 124 3.30 -11.82 13.59
C VAL A 124 2.34 -12.32 12.50
N VAL A 125 1.38 -11.48 12.12
CA VAL A 125 0.38 -11.82 11.12
C VAL A 125 0.74 -11.36 9.72
N GLY A 126 1.71 -10.45 9.61
CA GLY A 126 2.16 -9.94 8.33
C GLY A 126 3.28 -8.94 8.45
N PHE A 127 3.59 -8.31 7.32
CA PHE A 127 4.68 -7.35 7.20
C PHE A 127 4.22 -6.15 6.38
N LYS A 128 4.70 -4.96 6.74
CA LYS A 128 4.48 -3.71 6.02
C LYS A 128 5.81 -3.20 5.47
N LYS A 129 5.85 -2.86 4.19
CA LYS A 129 6.97 -2.21 3.53
C LYS A 129 6.53 -0.86 2.98
N ILE A 130 7.35 0.17 3.18
CA ILE A 130 7.07 1.51 2.66
C ILE A 130 7.87 1.70 1.37
N LEU A 131 7.23 2.28 0.36
CA LEU A 131 7.86 2.66 -0.89
C LEU A 131 7.52 4.11 -1.23
N ILE A 132 8.47 4.81 -1.83
CA ILE A 132 8.29 6.15 -2.37
C ILE A 132 8.49 6.06 -3.87
N PHE A 133 7.63 6.72 -4.64
CA PHE A 133 7.79 6.77 -6.09
C PHE A 133 8.80 7.85 -6.49
N HIS A 134 9.65 7.52 -7.46
CA HIS A 134 10.63 8.43 -8.05
C HIS A 134 10.35 8.57 -9.55
N TRP A 135 10.26 9.81 -10.03
CA TRP A 135 10.12 10.13 -11.46
C TRP A 135 11.47 10.02 -12.19
N GLY A 136 11.45 9.45 -13.38
CA GLY A 136 12.64 9.21 -14.21
C GLY A 136 13.27 7.83 -14.00
N LYS A 137 14.40 7.60 -14.66
CA LYS A 137 15.09 6.30 -14.65
C LYS A 137 15.81 6.05 -13.33
N ALA A 138 15.75 4.83 -12.82
CA ALA A 138 16.55 4.43 -11.67
C ALA A 138 18.06 4.42 -12.00
N PRO A 139 18.95 4.73 -11.03
CA PRO A 139 18.66 5.12 -9.64
C PRO A 139 18.57 6.65 -9.42
N THR A 140 18.61 7.46 -10.48
CA THR A 140 18.75 8.93 -10.41
C THR A 140 17.43 9.70 -10.40
N GLY A 141 16.30 9.00 -10.33
CA GLY A 141 14.98 9.62 -10.38
C GLY A 141 14.67 10.56 -9.20
N LYS A 142 13.87 11.60 -9.48
CA LYS A 142 13.45 12.61 -8.51
C LYS A 142 12.35 12.05 -7.60
N SER A 143 12.54 12.13 -6.28
CA SER A 143 11.53 11.71 -5.31
C SER A 143 10.22 12.49 -5.52
N SER A 144 9.10 11.79 -5.40
CA SER A 144 7.76 12.36 -5.47
C SER A 144 7.04 12.24 -4.11
N PRO A 145 5.91 12.95 -3.93
CA PRO A 145 5.04 12.81 -2.76
C PRO A 145 4.21 11.51 -2.70
N TRP A 146 4.29 10.64 -3.71
CA TRP A 146 3.54 9.39 -3.74
C TRP A 146 4.18 8.34 -2.83
N ILE A 147 3.38 7.84 -1.88
CA ILE A 147 3.80 6.83 -0.90
C ILE A 147 2.91 5.60 -1.05
N MET A 148 3.55 4.43 -1.06
CA MET A 148 2.89 3.14 -0.98
C MET A 148 3.24 2.44 0.32
N HIS A 149 2.23 1.93 1.00
CA HIS A 149 2.38 0.90 2.01
C HIS A 149 1.97 -0.45 1.42
N GLU A 150 2.95 -1.31 1.18
CA GLU A 150 2.75 -2.69 0.72
C GLU A 150 2.63 -3.61 1.93
N PHE A 151 1.48 -4.28 2.06
CA PHE A 151 1.16 -5.22 3.13
C PHE A 151 1.21 -6.65 2.60
N ARG A 152 1.83 -7.54 3.38
CA ARG A 152 1.95 -8.96 3.08
C ARG A 152 1.48 -9.78 4.26
N VAL A 153 0.82 -10.89 3.98
CA VAL A 153 0.49 -11.89 5.00
C VAL A 153 1.75 -12.67 5.39
N ASN A 154 1.84 -13.08 6.65
CA ASN A 154 2.85 -14.02 7.08
C ASN A 154 2.56 -15.39 6.45
N PRO A 155 3.47 -16.00 5.67
CA PRO A 155 3.25 -17.29 5.04
C PRO A 155 2.88 -18.41 6.01
N SER A 156 3.31 -18.33 7.28
CA SER A 156 2.96 -19.34 8.29
C SER A 156 1.48 -19.39 8.65
N LEU A 157 0.68 -18.40 8.23
CA LEU A 157 -0.76 -18.33 8.47
C LEU A 157 -1.61 -18.79 7.28
N ILE A 158 -0.97 -19.11 6.15
CA ILE A 158 -1.66 -19.54 4.94
C ILE A 158 -1.21 -20.97 4.62
N PRO A 159 -2.12 -21.90 4.31
CA PRO A 159 -1.74 -23.23 3.85
C PRO A 159 -0.80 -23.13 2.67
N ALA A 160 0.23 -23.98 2.63
CA ALA A 160 1.23 -23.95 1.58
C ALA A 160 0.58 -23.98 0.18
N THR A 161 -0.47 -24.79 0.01
CA THR A 161 -1.26 -24.92 -1.24
C THR A 161 -1.89 -23.62 -1.74
N ALA A 162 -2.10 -22.62 -0.87
CA ALA A 162 -2.65 -21.31 -1.21
C ALA A 162 -1.56 -20.24 -1.43
N LEU A 163 -0.27 -20.61 -1.47
CA LEU A 163 0.84 -19.71 -1.78
C LEU A 163 1.72 -20.25 -2.90
N ASN A 164 2.17 -19.34 -3.77
CA ASN A 164 3.19 -19.62 -4.77
C ASN A 164 4.49 -20.13 -4.09
N ASN A 165 5.03 -21.24 -4.57
CA ASN A 165 6.28 -21.85 -4.09
C ASN A 165 7.45 -20.84 -4.05
N LYS A 166 7.53 -19.89 -4.99
CA LYS A 166 8.58 -18.87 -5.03
C LYS A 166 8.51 -17.85 -3.88
N ILE A 167 7.33 -17.66 -3.29
CA ILE A 167 7.06 -16.73 -2.18
C ILE A 167 7.29 -17.41 -0.82
N ARG A 168 7.38 -18.74 -0.79
CA ARG A 168 7.69 -19.52 0.43
C ARG A 168 9.12 -19.35 0.93
N SER A 169 10.04 -18.82 0.11
CA SER A 169 11.43 -18.60 0.53
C SER A 169 11.49 -17.55 1.67
N LYS A 170 12.03 -17.96 2.82
CA LYS A 170 12.19 -17.15 4.05
C LYS A 170 12.92 -15.81 3.80
N ASN A 171 13.71 -15.73 2.73
CA ASN A 171 14.49 -14.56 2.31
C ASN A 171 13.65 -13.37 1.78
N TYR A 172 12.33 -13.54 1.63
CA TYR A 172 11.43 -12.47 1.20
C TYR A 172 10.92 -11.58 2.35
N TYR A 173 11.09 -12.05 3.59
CA TYR A 173 10.52 -11.45 4.80
C TYR A 173 11.56 -11.12 5.88
N SER A 174 12.77 -11.71 5.84
CA SER A 174 13.85 -11.43 6.78
C SER A 174 14.87 -10.44 6.24
N ALA A 175 15.34 -9.55 7.11
CA ALA A 175 16.44 -8.61 6.84
C ALA A 175 17.84 -9.24 7.06
N SER A 176 17.96 -10.56 7.09
CA SER A 176 19.23 -11.25 7.35
C SER A 176 19.81 -11.85 6.07
N ARG A 177 20.98 -11.35 5.67
CA ARG A 177 21.91 -12.09 4.82
C ARG A 177 22.31 -13.38 5.56
N SER A 178 21.90 -14.53 5.05
CA SER A 178 22.73 -15.74 5.08
C SER A 178 22.47 -16.50 3.78
N ARG A 179 23.56 -16.71 3.03
CA ARG A 179 23.60 -17.60 1.87
C ARG A 179 23.53 -19.03 2.43
N GLU A 180 22.36 -19.63 2.43
CA GLU A 180 22.25 -21.08 2.41
C GLU A 180 21.36 -21.44 1.21
N GLU A 181 22.00 -22.12 0.27
CA GLU A 181 21.45 -22.57 -0.99
C GLU A 181 20.95 -23.98 -0.78
N ASP A 182 19.74 -24.12 -0.23
CA ASP A 182 19.09 -25.42 -0.12
C ASP A 182 18.26 -25.69 -1.38
N THR A 183 18.65 -26.74 -2.08
CA THR A 183 18.02 -27.32 -3.28
C THR A 183 16.58 -27.76 -2.97
N ILE A 184 15.59 -27.05 -3.54
CA ILE A 184 14.19 -27.48 -3.50
C ILE A 184 13.87 -28.24 -4.80
N PRO A 185 13.25 -29.44 -4.74
CA PRO A 185 12.88 -30.19 -5.93
C PRO A 185 11.86 -29.41 -6.77
N ASN A 186 12.10 -29.34 -8.07
CA ASN A 186 11.15 -28.83 -9.05
C ASN A 186 9.94 -29.78 -9.12
N HIS A 187 8.85 -29.41 -8.44
CA HIS A 187 7.54 -29.94 -8.78
C HIS A 187 6.73 -28.82 -9.44
N ASP A 188 6.46 -29.02 -10.72
CA ASP A 188 5.69 -28.12 -11.57
C ASP A 188 4.21 -28.25 -11.16
N HIS A 189 3.74 -27.34 -10.32
CA HIS A 189 2.33 -27.16 -10.03
C HIS A 189 1.91 -25.76 -10.45
N ASN A 190 0.93 -25.70 -11.34
CA ASN A 190 0.26 -24.52 -11.85
C ASN A 190 0.02 -23.45 -10.76
N GLY A 191 0.83 -22.40 -10.79
CA GLY A 191 0.40 -21.01 -10.73
C GLY A 191 -0.56 -20.57 -9.61
N VAL A 192 -0.27 -20.83 -8.34
CA VAL A 192 -1.02 -20.15 -7.26
C VAL A 192 -0.66 -18.67 -7.27
N GLU A 193 -1.65 -17.81 -7.58
CA GLU A 193 -1.51 -16.37 -7.52
C GLU A 193 -1.42 -15.93 -6.05
N SER A 194 -0.37 -15.20 -5.69
CA SER A 194 -0.27 -14.59 -4.37
C SER A 194 -0.58 -13.10 -4.51
N TYR A 195 -1.29 -12.55 -3.53
CA TYR A 195 -1.68 -11.15 -3.50
C TYR A 195 -0.89 -10.38 -2.44
N VAL A 196 -0.80 -9.08 -2.63
CA VAL A 196 -0.47 -8.09 -1.59
C VAL A 196 -1.57 -7.04 -1.55
N VAL A 197 -1.69 -6.34 -0.42
CA VAL A 197 -2.49 -5.11 -0.37
C VAL A 197 -1.55 -3.92 -0.46
N CYS A 198 -1.81 -3.03 -1.41
CA CYS A 198 -1.11 -1.77 -1.57
C CYS A 198 -2.05 -0.64 -1.15
N LYS A 199 -1.66 0.10 -0.11
CA LYS A 199 -2.30 1.37 0.25
C LYS A 199 -1.49 2.52 -0.35
N ILE A 200 -2.09 3.31 -1.23
CA ILE A 200 -1.46 4.42 -1.93
C ILE A 200 -1.99 5.73 -1.38
N ASN A 201 -1.07 6.60 -0.99
CA ASN A 201 -1.37 7.93 -0.46
C ASN A 201 -0.55 8.98 -1.22
N TYR A 202 -1.19 10.08 -1.63
CA TYR A 202 -0.48 11.30 -2.02
C TYR A 202 -0.25 12.15 -0.77
N LYS A 203 1.00 12.41 -0.41
CA LYS A 203 1.29 13.41 0.61
C LYS A 203 1.28 14.77 -0.08
N GLU A 204 0.21 15.54 0.05
CA GLU A 204 0.25 16.94 -0.35
C GLU A 204 1.49 17.58 0.27
N LEU A 205 2.39 18.05 -0.57
CA LEU A 205 3.51 18.87 -0.13
C LEU A 205 2.82 20.11 0.44
N GLU A 206 2.98 20.39 1.73
CA GLU A 206 2.59 21.69 2.26
C GLU A 206 3.35 22.73 1.42
N ASP A 207 2.65 23.41 0.52
CA ASP A 207 3.21 24.49 -0.26
C ASP A 207 3.78 25.50 0.73
N ASN A 208 5.11 25.62 0.75
CA ASN A 208 5.91 26.63 1.44
C ASN A 208 5.18 27.37 2.58
N LYS A 209 4.88 26.70 3.70
CA LYS A 209 4.82 27.45 4.96
C LYS A 209 6.24 27.99 5.18
N PRO A 210 6.45 29.31 5.20
CA PRO A 210 7.78 29.84 5.46
C PRO A 210 8.25 29.24 6.78
N SER A 211 9.40 28.57 6.75
CA SER A 211 9.96 27.98 7.96
C SER A 211 9.98 29.07 9.05
N LYS A 212 9.67 28.71 10.31
CA LYS A 212 9.74 29.66 11.43
C LYS A 212 11.12 30.36 11.51
N ALA A 213 12.17 29.76 10.92
CA ALA A 213 13.49 30.34 10.74
C ALA A 213 13.57 31.44 9.66
N LYS A 214 12.86 31.29 8.51
CA LYS A 214 12.77 32.35 7.48
C LYS A 214 11.91 33.53 7.95
N SER A 215 10.84 33.26 8.71
CA SER A 215 9.98 34.32 9.28
C SER A 215 10.77 35.25 10.20
N LYS A 216 11.58 34.71 11.12
CA LYS A 216 12.42 35.52 12.01
C LYS A 216 13.46 36.36 11.26
N LYS A 217 13.98 35.87 10.14
CA LYS A 217 14.98 36.60 9.33
C LYS A 217 14.34 37.78 8.57
N ILE A 218 13.10 37.62 8.10
CA ILE A 218 12.35 38.71 7.44
C ILE A 218 11.93 39.78 8.46
N THR A 219 11.47 39.39 9.65
CA THR A 219 11.10 40.36 10.71
C THR A 219 12.32 41.16 11.17
N LYS A 220 13.49 40.52 11.31
CA LYS A 220 14.73 41.20 11.69
C LYS A 220 15.21 42.21 10.64
N ILE A 221 15.09 41.88 9.35
CA ILE A 221 15.49 42.79 8.25
C ILE A 221 14.55 44.02 8.18
N LEU A 222 13.26 43.86 8.49
CA LEU A 222 12.27 44.95 8.48
C LEU A 222 12.37 45.88 9.71
N GLU A 223 12.91 45.41 10.83
CA GLU A 223 13.22 46.25 12.00
C GLU A 223 14.53 47.04 11.81
N GLU A 224 15.51 46.49 11.09
CA GLU A 224 16.79 47.15 10.80
C GLU A 224 16.72 48.19 9.66
N THR A 225 15.58 48.34 8.98
CA THR A 225 15.37 49.32 7.89
C THR A 225 14.37 50.44 8.20
N LYS A 226 13.83 50.51 9.43
CA LYS A 226 13.10 51.70 9.88
C LYS A 226 14.09 52.69 10.48
N ILE A 227 14.43 53.72 9.70
CA ILE A 227 15.01 54.99 10.16
C ILE A 227 13.95 55.72 10.98
#